data_AF-A0A0W7Z2W6-F1
#
_entry.id   AF-A0A0W7Z2W6-F1
#
_cell.length_a   1.000
_cell.length_b   1.000
_cell.length_c   1.000
_cell.angle_alpha   90.00
_cell.angle_beta   90.00
_cell.angle_gamma   90.00
#
_symmetry.space_group_name_H-M   'P 1'
#
loop_
_entity.id
_entity.type
_entity.pdbx_description
1 polymer ?
#
loop_
_entity_poly.entity_id
_entity_poly.type
_entity_poly.pdbx_seq_one_letter_code
_entity_poly.pdbx_strand_id
1 'polypeptide(L)'
;MLPKNQGLVFVDTKRSSEKHFQKFEQDWNDTLQVMRSIASRVSAPDAKPDWIDASVAPGVQADQFLHAYYYKQVKDGNRHPYEEFFDRNSKKS
;
A
#
# COMPACT_ATOMS: atom_id res chain seq x y z
N MET A 1 46.50 -14.38 -29.26
CA MET A 1 46.37 -14.49 -27.78
C MET A 1 45.20 -13.61 -27.37
N LEU A 2 44.13 -14.19 -26.83
CA LEU A 2 42.95 -13.43 -26.38
C LEU A 2 43.17 -12.97 -24.93
N PRO A 3 42.76 -11.73 -24.54
CA PRO A 3 42.97 -11.25 -23.19
C PRO A 3 42.10 -12.06 -22.20
N LYS A 4 42.71 -12.46 -21.09
CA LYS A 4 42.02 -13.13 -19.97
C LYS A 4 40.89 -12.21 -19.49
N ASN A 5 39.64 -12.68 -19.59
CA ASN A 5 38.48 -12.07 -18.96
C ASN A 5 38.82 -11.83 -17.48
N GLN A 6 38.97 -10.54 -17.12
CA GLN A 6 39.10 -10.13 -15.73
C GLN A 6 37.85 -10.60 -15.01
N GLY A 7 38.08 -11.34 -13.92
CA GLY A 7 37.10 -12.19 -13.27
C GLY A 7 35.75 -11.51 -13.07
N LEU A 8 34.68 -12.29 -13.29
CA LEU A 8 33.34 -12.01 -12.81
C LEU A 8 33.48 -11.34 -11.45
N VAL A 9 33.22 -10.03 -11.43
CA VAL A 9 33.29 -9.28 -10.20
C VAL A 9 32.13 -9.85 -9.38
N PHE A 10 32.45 -10.74 -8.44
CA PHE A 10 31.57 -11.09 -7.33
C PHE A 10 31.47 -9.81 -6.48
N VAL A 11 30.85 -8.75 -7.02
CA VAL A 11 30.41 -7.59 -6.25
C VAL A 11 29.23 -8.09 -5.44
N ASP A 12 29.54 -8.76 -4.33
CA ASP A 12 28.77 -8.77 -3.10
C ASP A 12 27.25 -8.69 -3.29
N THR A 13 26.69 -9.54 -4.17
CA THR A 13 25.26 -9.51 -4.51
C THR A 13 24.43 -9.76 -3.26
N LYS A 14 25.01 -10.51 -2.31
CA LYS A 14 24.53 -10.76 -0.95
C LYS A 14 24.41 -9.48 -0.11
N ARG A 15 25.36 -8.54 -0.20
CA ARG A 15 25.25 -7.23 0.46
C ARG A 15 24.22 -6.32 -0.19
N SER A 16 24.03 -6.41 -1.51
CA SER A 16 22.98 -5.63 -2.19
C SER A 16 21.58 -6.14 -1.84
N SER A 17 21.36 -7.46 -1.80
CA SER A 17 20.07 -8.04 -1.37
C SER A 17 19.74 -7.72 0.08
N GLU A 18 20.75 -7.75 0.97
CA GLU A 18 20.60 -7.36 2.37
C GLU A 18 20.17 -5.89 2.51
N LYS A 19 20.80 -4.98 1.75
CA LYS A 19 20.40 -3.56 1.72
C LYS A 19 18.97 -3.37 1.23
N HIS A 20 18.55 -4.12 0.21
CA HIS A 20 17.17 -4.05 -0.28
C HIS A 20 16.17 -4.58 0.75
N PHE A 21 16.52 -5.66 1.46
CA PHE A 21 15.68 -6.19 2.53
C PHE A 21 15.56 -5.21 3.70
N GLN A 22 16.67 -4.63 4.16
CA GLN A 22 16.66 -3.61 5.22
C GLN A 22 15.85 -2.38 4.82
N LYS A 23 15.97 -1.94 3.56
CA LYS A 23 15.15 -0.84 3.04
C LYS A 23 13.66 -1.22 3.03
N PHE A 24 13.32 -2.41 2.58
CA PHE A 24 11.95 -2.90 2.62
C PHE A 24 11.40 -2.96 4.05
N GLU A 25 12.18 -3.47 5.00
CA GLU A 25 11.79 -3.54 6.41
C GLU A 25 11.58 -2.15 7.01
N GLN A 26 12.45 -1.19 6.67
CA GLN A 26 12.27 0.20 7.07
C GLN A 26 11.00 0.81 6.47
N ASP A 27 10.82 0.72 5.15
CA ASP A 27 9.66 1.25 4.44
C ASP A 27 8.35 0.61 4.98
N TRP A 28 8.39 -0.68 5.32
CA TRP A 28 7.27 -1.40 5.93
C TRP A 28 6.94 -0.87 7.33
N ASN A 29 7.94 -0.70 8.19
CA ASN A 29 7.74 -0.16 9.53
C ASN A 29 7.22 1.29 9.50
N ASP A 30 7.76 2.11 8.61
CA ASP A 30 7.32 3.48 8.40
C ASP A 30 5.85 3.51 7.95
N THR A 31 5.48 2.63 7.01
CA THR A 31 4.09 2.49 6.54
C THR A 31 3.15 2.08 7.68
N LEU A 32 3.53 1.10 8.50
CA LEU A 32 2.74 0.70 9.67
C LEU A 32 2.59 1.83 10.68
N GLN A 33 3.63 2.65 10.87
CA GLN A 33 3.55 3.82 11.75
C GLN A 33 2.59 4.88 11.23
N VAL A 34 2.54 5.09 9.91
CA VAL A 34 1.55 5.96 9.27
C VAL A 34 0.13 5.41 9.49
N MET A 35 -0.10 4.12 9.25
CA MET A 35 -1.41 3.49 9.47
C MET A 35 -1.88 3.61 10.92
N ARG A 36 -0.99 3.39 11.89
CA ARG A 36 -1.28 3.56 13.33
C ARG A 36 -1.61 5.01 13.68
N SER A 37 -0.91 5.97 13.08
CA SER A 37 -1.15 7.40 13.28
C SER A 37 -2.49 7.84 12.68
N ILE A 38 -2.92 7.24 11.57
CA ILE A 38 -4.25 7.45 11.00
C ILE A 38 -5.30 6.86 11.93
N ALA A 39 -5.11 5.62 12.40
CA ALA A 39 -6.02 4.97 13.34
C ALA A 39 -6.24 5.79 14.60
N SER A 40 -5.16 6.28 15.24
CA SER A 40 -5.29 7.07 16.46
C SER A 40 -6.07 8.37 16.26
N ARG A 41 -5.93 9.00 15.09
CA ARG A 41 -6.67 10.22 14.73
C ARG A 41 -8.12 9.94 14.40
N VAL A 42 -8.40 8.94 13.57
CA VAL A 42 -9.76 8.59 13.16
C VAL A 42 -10.59 8.08 14.35
N SER A 43 -9.97 7.37 15.30
CA SER A 43 -10.66 6.92 16.51
C SER A 43 -10.80 8.01 17.58
N ALA A 44 -10.20 9.19 17.40
CA ALA A 44 -10.31 10.27 18.37
C ALA A 44 -11.77 10.79 18.41
N PRO A 45 -12.34 11.04 19.61
CA PRO A 45 -13.74 11.47 19.75
C PRO A 45 -14.10 12.69 18.89
N ASP A 46 -13.17 13.63 18.74
CA ASP A 46 -13.39 14.92 18.07
C ASP A 46 -13.13 14.89 16.55
N ALA A 47 -12.48 13.84 16.04
CA ALA A 47 -12.09 13.71 14.63
C ALA A 47 -12.70 12.50 13.94
N LYS A 48 -13.44 11.66 14.68
CA LYS A 48 -14.13 10.49 14.15
C LYS A 48 -15.26 10.92 13.22
N PRO A 49 -15.29 10.46 11.96
CA PRO A 49 -16.42 10.70 11.08
C PRO A 49 -17.69 10.00 11.58
N ASP A 50 -18.86 10.66 11.46
CA ASP A 50 -20.15 10.15 11.96
C ASP A 50 -20.61 8.83 11.33
N TRP A 51 -20.10 8.50 10.14
CA TRP A 51 -20.43 7.28 9.41
C TRP A 51 -19.57 6.07 9.83
N ILE A 52 -18.56 6.26 10.70
CA ILE A 52 -17.75 5.19 11.27
C ILE A 52 -18.29 4.82 12.65
N ASP A 53 -18.60 3.54 12.85
CA ASP A 53 -19.07 3.03 14.14
C ASP A 53 -17.96 3.12 15.20
N ALA A 54 -18.26 3.73 16.35
CA ALA A 54 -17.32 3.87 17.46
C ALA A 54 -17.03 2.55 18.18
N SER A 55 -17.88 1.53 18.01
CA SER A 55 -17.75 0.23 18.67
C SER A 55 -16.71 -0.69 18.02
N VAL A 56 -16.30 -0.41 16.77
CA VAL A 56 -15.29 -1.20 16.07
C VAL A 56 -13.87 -0.80 16.50
N ALA A 57 -12.92 -1.74 16.41
CA ALA A 57 -11.54 -1.47 16.79
C ALA A 57 -10.90 -0.33 15.97
N PRO A 58 -9.99 0.48 16.53
CA PRO A 58 -9.37 1.62 15.82
C PRO A 58 -8.71 1.27 14.48
N GLY A 59 -8.15 0.06 14.36
CA GLY A 59 -7.60 -0.41 13.08
C GLY A 59 -8.66 -0.61 12.00
N VAL A 60 -9.85 -1.08 12.36
CA VAL A 60 -11.00 -1.22 11.46
C VAL A 60 -11.55 0.15 11.07
N GLN A 61 -11.58 1.09 12.02
CA GLN A 61 -11.94 2.49 11.73
C GLN A 61 -10.97 3.14 10.73
N ALA A 62 -9.66 2.94 10.90
CA ALA A 62 -8.66 3.40 9.94
C ALA A 62 -8.84 2.78 8.55
N ASP A 63 -9.12 1.47 8.48
CA ASP A 63 -9.36 0.79 7.20
C ASP A 63 -10.58 1.37 6.48
N GLN A 64 -11.70 1.55 7.18
CA GLN A 64 -12.90 2.20 6.63
C GLN A 64 -12.63 3.62 6.16
N PHE A 65 -11.86 4.39 6.94
CA PHE A 65 -11.42 5.74 6.58
C PHE A 65 -10.56 5.74 5.31
N LEU A 66 -9.54 4.88 5.24
CA LEU A 66 -8.66 4.76 4.08
C LEU A 66 -9.44 4.32 2.84
N HIS A 67 -10.38 3.40 2.99
CA HIS A 67 -11.25 2.96 1.90
C HIS A 67 -12.10 4.12 1.36
N ALA A 68 -12.79 4.85 2.24
CA ALA A 68 -13.59 6.01 1.85
C ALA A 68 -12.72 7.11 1.19
N TYR A 69 -11.52 7.37 1.73
CA TYR A 69 -10.56 8.32 1.15
C TYR A 69 -10.12 7.92 -0.25
N TYR A 70 -9.77 6.65 -0.47
CA TYR A 70 -9.40 6.15 -1.80
C TYR A 70 -10.54 6.34 -2.80
N TYR A 71 -11.77 6.02 -2.40
CA TYR A 71 -12.92 6.23 -3.27
C TYR A 71 -13.19 7.72 -3.52
N LYS A 72 -13.01 8.60 -2.54
CA LYS A 72 -13.26 10.03 -2.73
C LYS A 72 -12.16 10.72 -3.56
N GLN A 73 -10.90 10.39 -3.35
CA GLN A 73 -9.78 11.16 -3.89
C GLN A 73 -9.12 10.51 -5.11
N VAL A 74 -9.19 9.18 -5.23
CA VAL A 74 -8.58 8.43 -6.33
C VAL A 74 -9.62 8.03 -7.39
N LYS A 75 -10.84 7.66 -6.95
CA LYS A 75 -11.92 7.21 -7.84
C LYS A 75 -12.62 8.36 -8.58
N ASP A 76 -12.87 9.47 -7.87
CA ASP A 76 -13.55 10.65 -8.46
C ASP A 76 -12.67 11.36 -9.52
N GLY A 77 -11.36 11.09 -9.53
CA GLY A 77 -10.42 11.53 -10.56
C GLY A 77 -10.26 10.57 -11.75
N ASN A 78 -10.75 9.33 -11.67
CA ASN A 78 -10.54 8.31 -12.70
C ASN A 78 -11.77 7.39 -12.81
N ARG A 79 -12.68 7.75 -13.73
CA ARG A 79 -13.78 6.89 -14.22
C ARG A 79 -13.30 5.45 -14.43
N HIS A 80 -14.12 4.50 -14.01
CA HIS A 80 -13.82 3.07 -13.90
C HIS A 80 -13.52 2.36 -15.22
N PRO A 81 -12.30 1.83 -15.42
CA PRO A 81 -12.11 0.77 -16.40
C PRO A 81 -12.64 -0.59 -15.88
N TYR A 82 -12.93 -0.77 -14.59
CA TYR A 82 -13.40 -2.08 -14.07
C TYR A 82 -14.85 -2.41 -14.46
N GLU A 83 -15.73 -1.41 -14.57
CA GLU A 83 -17.12 -1.63 -15.02
C GLU A 83 -17.14 -2.08 -16.48
N GLU A 84 -16.24 -1.54 -17.32
CA GLU A 84 -16.07 -1.98 -18.71
C GLU A 84 -15.52 -3.42 -18.83
N PHE A 85 -14.63 -3.84 -17.93
CA PHE A 85 -14.14 -5.23 -17.92
C PHE A 85 -15.17 -6.23 -17.39
N PHE A 86 -16.01 -5.83 -16.43
CA PHE A 86 -17.11 -6.67 -15.93
C PHE A 86 -18.20 -6.83 -16.99
N ASP A 87 -18.62 -5.76 -17.66
CA ASP A 87 -19.61 -5.81 -18.75
C ASP A 87 -19.12 -6.56 -19.99
N ARG A 88 -17.82 -6.54 -20.29
CA ARG A 88 -17.24 -7.36 -21.38
C ARG A 88 -17.25 -8.86 -21.10
N ASN A 89 -17.21 -9.26 -19.83
CA ASN A 89 -17.18 -10.67 -19.44
C ASN A 89 -18.57 -11.20 -19.02
N SER A 90 -19.48 -10.35 -18.57
CA SER A 90 -20.85 -10.75 -18.22
C SER A 90 -21.74 -10.99 -19.45
N LYS A 91 -21.42 -10.39 -20.60
CA LYS A 91 -22.12 -10.59 -21.88
C LYS A 91 -21.63 -11.80 -22.70
N LYS A 92 -20.79 -12.66 -22.11
CA LYS A 92 -20.29 -13.90 -22.72
C LYS A 92 -20.77 -15.17 -22.00
N SER A 93 -21.97 -15.15 -21.44
CA SER A 93 -22.71 -16.36 -21.09
C SER A 93 -24.12 -16.33 -21.65
#